data_AF-A0A1G6JZE6-F1
#
_entry.id   AF-A0A1G6JZE6-F1
#
_cell.length_a   1.000
_cell.length_b   1.000
_cell.length_c   1.000
_cell.angle_alpha   90.00
_cell.angle_beta   90.00
_cell.angle_gamma   90.00
#
_symmetry.space_group_name_H-M   'P 1'
#
loop_
_entity.id
_entity.type
_entity.pdbx_description
1 polymer ?
#
loop_
_entity_poly.entity_id
_entity_poly.type
_entity_poly.pdbx_seq_one_letter_code
_entity_poly.pdbx_strand_id
1 'polypeptide(L)'
;MLCYAHFSDLELADLLKGKDEGAFTDIYNRYWAVLYCHARRLLLDDEEAEDLTQEVFLTLLNRSGDLELSSRCLVTCIRFRAIRFLIISITIR
;
A
#
# COMPACT_ATOMS: atom_id res chain seq x y z
N MET A 1 -3.36 -19.96 12.30
CA MET A 1 -3.59 -18.50 12.22
C MET A 1 -2.22 -17.87 12.31
N LEU A 2 -1.67 -17.40 11.19
CA LEU A 2 -0.32 -16.85 11.16
C LEU A 2 -0.36 -15.44 11.79
N CYS A 3 0.52 -15.16 12.75
CA CYS A 3 0.70 -13.82 13.29
C CYS A 3 1.58 -13.00 12.33
N TYR A 4 0.96 -12.45 11.28
CA TYR A 4 1.62 -11.59 10.28
C TYR A 4 2.26 -10.32 10.90
N ALA A 5 1.84 -9.95 12.12
CA ALA A 5 2.39 -8.87 12.93
C ALA A 5 3.92 -8.96 13.20
N HIS A 6 4.51 -10.15 13.18
CA HIS A 6 5.96 -10.34 13.40
C HIS A 6 6.78 -10.44 12.13
N PHE A 7 6.13 -10.50 10.96
CA PHE A 7 6.83 -10.61 9.69
C PHE A 7 7.46 -9.26 9.34
N SER A 8 8.69 -9.34 8.85
CA SER A 8 9.37 -8.21 8.25
C SER A 8 8.63 -7.77 6.99
N ASP A 9 8.78 -6.51 6.61
CA ASP A 9 8.15 -6.00 5.38
C ASP A 9 8.54 -6.87 4.16
N LEU A 10 9.75 -7.43 4.16
CA LEU A 10 10.26 -8.32 3.10
C LEU A 10 9.44 -9.61 2.99
N GLU A 11 9.13 -10.24 4.12
CA GLU A 11 8.36 -11.47 4.14
C GLU A 11 6.89 -11.19 3.82
N LEU A 12 6.33 -10.09 4.32
CA LEU A 12 5.00 -9.63 3.92
C LEU A 12 4.93 -9.35 2.43
N ALA A 13 5.98 -8.80 1.83
CA ALA A 13 6.07 -8.55 0.40
C ALA A 13 6.12 -9.84 -0.44
N ASP A 14 6.83 -10.88 0.02
CA ASP A 14 6.83 -12.17 -0.67
C ASP A 14 5.48 -12.91 -0.53
N LEU A 15 4.83 -12.80 0.63
CA LEU A 15 3.48 -13.32 0.83
C LEU A 15 2.45 -12.57 -0.03
N LEU A 16 2.61 -11.25 -0.18
CA LEU A 16 1.75 -10.42 -1.02
C LEU A 16 1.82 -10.82 -2.51
N LYS A 17 2.99 -11.25 -3.01
CA LYS A 17 3.12 -11.81 -4.37
C LYS A 17 2.33 -13.10 -4.53
N GLY A 18 2.31 -13.92 -3.48
CA GLY A 18 1.48 -15.12 -3.40
C GLY A 18 -0.02 -14.83 -3.31
N LYS A 19 -0.44 -13.56 -3.36
CA LYS A 19 -1.81 -13.09 -3.13
C LYS A 19 -2.37 -13.53 -1.77
N ASP A 20 -1.50 -13.62 -0.76
CA ASP A 20 -1.92 -13.90 0.62
C ASP A 20 -2.68 -12.69 1.18
N GLU A 21 -3.98 -12.88 1.43
CA GLU A 21 -4.87 -11.84 1.97
C GLU A 21 -4.49 -11.43 3.39
N GLY A 22 -3.87 -12.31 4.18
CA GLY A 22 -3.39 -12.01 5.52
C GLY A 22 -2.21 -11.04 5.50
N ALA A 23 -1.27 -11.25 4.57
CA ALA A 23 -0.16 -10.32 4.36
C ALA A 23 -0.62 -8.94 3.87
N PHE A 24 -1.60 -8.90 2.97
CA PHE A 24 -2.22 -7.63 2.54
C PHE A 24 -2.90 -6.91 3.70
N THR A 25 -3.66 -7.64 4.52
CA THR A 25 -4.36 -7.08 5.70
C THR A 25 -3.37 -6.46 6.69
N ASP A 26 -2.24 -7.11 6.94
CA ASP A 26 -1.20 -6.57 7.83
C ASP A 26 -0.53 -5.32 7.25
N ILE A 27 -0.25 -5.32 5.93
CA ILE A 27 0.28 -4.13 5.23
C ILE A 27 -0.75 -3.00 5.28
N TYR A 28 -2.02 -3.27 5.02
CA TYR A 28 -3.10 -2.30 5.11
C TYR A 28 -3.15 -1.67 6.49
N ASN A 29 -3.24 -2.48 7.56
CA ASN A 29 -3.31 -1.99 8.94
C ASN A 29 -2.09 -1.13 9.33
N ARG A 30 -0.89 -1.47 8.84
CA ARG A 30 0.34 -0.72 9.14
C ARG A 30 0.43 0.61 8.41
N TYR A 31 0.07 0.63 7.13
CA TYR A 31 0.33 1.77 6.25
C TYR A 31 -0.88 2.65 6.00
N TRP A 32 -2.10 2.18 6.30
CA TRP A 32 -3.35 2.92 6.11
C TRP A 32 -3.32 4.28 6.79
N ALA A 33 -3.05 4.31 8.09
CA ALA A 33 -3.05 5.56 8.86
C ALA A 33 -2.01 6.56 8.33
N VAL A 34 -0.83 6.08 7.92
CA VAL A 34 0.23 6.93 7.37
C VAL A 34 -0.19 7.54 6.04
N LEU A 35 -0.69 6.69 5.12
CA LEU A 35 -1.17 7.11 3.80
C LEU A 35 -2.35 8.07 3.91
N TYR A 36 -3.34 7.74 4.73
CA TYR A 36 -4.51 8.56 4.97
C TYR A 36 -4.14 9.92 5.57
N CYS A 37 -3.24 9.97 6.57
CA CYS A 37 -2.75 11.24 7.11
C CYS A 37 -2.04 12.08 6.05
N HIS A 38 -1.30 11.46 5.12
CA HIS A 38 -0.68 12.19 4.01
C HIS A 38 -1.73 12.69 3.01
N ALA A 39 -2.66 11.85 2.58
CA ALA A 39 -3.75 12.19 1.67
C ALA A 39 -4.59 13.34 2.24
N ARG A 40 -5.00 13.23 3.50
CA ARG A 40 -5.74 14.28 4.22
C ARG A 40 -5.02 15.62 4.28
N ARG A 41 -3.72 15.61 4.54
CA ARG A 41 -2.92 16.86 4.59
C ARG A 41 -2.79 17.52 3.22
N LEU A 42 -2.89 16.74 2.16
CA LEU A 42 -2.75 17.22 0.77
C LEU A 42 -4.07 17.66 0.17
N LEU A 43 -5.13 16.88 0.35
CA LEU A 43 -6.46 17.12 -0.22
C LEU A 43 -7.31 18.05 0.66
N LEU A 44 -7.02 18.11 1.97
CA LEU A 44 -7.79 18.85 2.98
C LEU A 44 -9.27 18.44 3.06
N ASP A 45 -9.64 17.34 2.40
CA ASP A 45 -10.94 16.72 2.41
C ASP A 45 -10.84 15.29 2.94
N ASP A 46 -11.76 14.92 3.83
CA ASP A 46 -11.78 13.61 4.48
C ASP A 46 -12.19 12.49 3.54
N GLU A 47 -13.19 12.77 2.68
CA GLU A 47 -13.81 11.80 1.77
C GLU A 47 -12.86 11.50 0.61
N GLU A 48 -12.28 12.54 0.00
CA GLU A 48 -11.29 12.36 -1.08
C GLU A 48 -10.01 11.68 -0.57
N ALA A 49 -9.60 11.95 0.67
CA ALA A 49 -8.43 11.32 1.25
C ALA A 49 -8.65 9.84 1.53
N GLU A 50 -9.85 9.46 1.96
CA GLU A 50 -10.22 8.06 2.12
C GLU A 50 -10.25 7.35 0.76
N ASP A 51 -10.95 7.90 -0.23
CA ASP A 51 -11.06 7.33 -1.57
C ASP A 51 -9.68 7.15 -2.23
N LEU A 52 -8.82 8.17 -2.17
CA LEU A 52 -7.46 8.07 -2.71
C LEU A 52 -6.64 6.99 -2.00
N THR A 53 -6.78 6.88 -0.68
CA THR A 53 -6.08 5.85 0.09
C THR A 53 -6.58 4.45 -0.31
N GLN A 54 -7.89 4.26 -0.43
CA GLN A 54 -8.47 3.00 -0.90
C GLN A 54 -7.97 2.64 -2.31
N GLU A 55 -7.97 3.59 -3.24
CA GLU A 55 -7.51 3.37 -4.63
C GLU A 55 -6.04 2.94 -4.69
N VAL A 56 -5.17 3.55 -3.87
CA VAL A 56 -3.75 3.17 -3.75
C VAL A 56 -3.61 1.70 -3.32
N PHE A 57 -4.35 1.28 -2.29
CA PHE A 57 -4.28 -0.09 -1.80
C PHE A 57 -4.91 -1.11 -2.77
N LEU A 58 -6.02 -0.75 -3.43
CA LEU A 58 -6.62 -1.58 -4.47
C LEU A 58 -5.69 -1.76 -5.67
N THR A 59 -5.01 -0.68 -6.08
CA THR A 59 -4.01 -0.74 -7.16
C THR A 59 -2.81 -1.59 -6.74
N LEU A 60 -2.39 -1.49 -5.48
CA LEU A 60 -1.32 -2.33 -4.94
C LEU A 60 -1.70 -3.81 -4.98
N LEU A 61 -2.91 -4.17 -4.55
CA LEU A 61 -3.41 -5.54 -4.55
C LEU A 61 -3.56 -6.09 -5.97
N ASN A 62 -4.11 -5.30 -6.90
CA ASN A 62 -4.26 -5.70 -8.29
C ASN A 62 -2.93 -5.95 -8.99
N ARG A 63 -1.90 -5.15 -8.65
CA ARG A 63 -0.57 -5.31 -9.24
C ARG A 63 0.32 -6.29 -8.48
N SER A 64 0.02 -6.64 -7.22
CA SER A 64 0.93 -7.48 -6.41
C SER A 64 1.26 -8.83 -7.05
N GLY A 65 0.32 -9.42 -7.80
CA GLY A 65 0.53 -10.67 -8.54
C GLY A 65 1.28 -10.54 -9.87
N ASP A 66 1.41 -9.33 -10.41
CA ASP A 66 2.09 -9.04 -11.69
C ASP A 66 3.52 -8.49 -11.48
N LEU A 67 3.86 -8.13 -10.24
CA LEU A 67 5.17 -7.61 -9.90
C LEU A 67 6.21 -8.74 -9.91
N GLU A 68 6.94 -8.90 -11.02
CA GLU A 68 8.24 -9.62 -11.11
C GLU A 68 9.36 -8.97 -10.26
N LEU A 69 9.01 -8.08 -9.32
CA LEU A 69 9.96 -7.36 -8.50
C LEU A 69 10.44 -8.25 -7.35
N SER A 70 11.75 -8.27 -7.11
CA SER A 70 12.32 -8.86 -5.88
C SER A 70 11.63 -8.30 -4.63
N SER A 71 11.44 -9.10 -3.59
CA SER A 71 10.74 -8.73 -2.34
C SER A 71 11.23 -7.41 -1.75
N ARG A 72 12.54 -7.18 -1.82
CA ARG A 72 13.20 -5.94 -1.39
C ARG A 72 12.79 -4.70 -2.20
N CYS A 73 12.61 -4.86 -3.50
CA CYS A 73 12.07 -3.82 -4.35
C CYS A 73 10.59 -3.61 -4.06
N LEU A 74 9.83 -4.67 -3.77
CA LEU A 74 8.40 -4.58 -3.50
C LEU A 74 8.09 -3.83 -2.19
N VAL A 75 8.88 -4.01 -1.13
CA VAL A 75 8.80 -3.19 0.10
C VAL A 75 9.06 -1.71 -0.17
N THR A 76 10.12 -1.45 -0.95
CA THR A 76 10.49 -0.09 -1.35
C THR A 76 9.39 0.50 -2.24
N CYS A 77 8.82 -0.29 -3.14
CA CYS A 77 7.70 0.10 -3.96
C CYS A 77 6.44 0.34 -3.12
N ILE A 78 6.09 -0.47 -2.12
CA ILE A 78 4.93 -0.19 -1.27
C ILE A 78 5.11 1.19 -0.60
N ARG A 79 6.28 1.46 -0.01
CA ARG A 79 6.56 2.75 0.63
C ARG A 79 6.60 3.93 -0.36
N PHE A 80 7.36 3.81 -1.45
CA PHE A 80 7.56 4.92 -2.40
C PHE A 80 6.42 5.06 -3.40
N ARG A 81 5.78 3.97 -3.84
CA ARG A 81 4.66 3.98 -4.79
C ARG A 81 3.38 4.44 -4.12
N ALA A 82 3.16 4.13 -2.84
CA ALA A 82 2.12 4.76 -2.03
C ALA A 82 2.21 6.28 -2.10
N ILE A 83 3.39 6.83 -1.81
CA ILE A 83 3.64 8.27 -1.83
C ILE A 83 3.60 8.85 -3.26
N ARG A 84 4.21 8.16 -4.23
CA ARG A 84 4.28 8.62 -5.63
C ARG A 84 2.92 8.57 -6.33
N PHE A 85 2.11 7.55 -6.07
CA PHE A 85 0.75 7.44 -6.61
C PHE A 85 -0.13 8.54 -6.05
N LEU A 86 0.01 8.85 -4.76
CA LEU A 86 -0.68 9.97 -4.10
C LEU A 86 -0.31 11.32 -4.74
N ILE A 87 0.97 11.52 -5.10
CA ILE A 87 1.41 12.72 -5.85
C ILE A 87 0.88 12.74 -7.30
N ILE A 88 0.87 11.59 -7.99
CA ILE A 88 0.45 11.49 -9.38
C ILE A 88 -1.06 11.68 -9.54
N SER A 89 -1.90 11.05 -8.70
CA SER A 89 -3.35 11.20 -8.78
C SER A 89 -3.82 12.63 -8.52
N ILE A 90 -3.08 13.39 -7.69
CA ILE A 90 -3.37 14.82 -7.44
C ILE A 90 -2.88 15.70 -8.60
N THR A 91 -1.77 15.34 -9.26
CA THR A 91 -1.22 16.13 -10.39
C THR A 91 -2.07 16.01 -11.67
N ILE A 92 -2.87 14.95 -11.79
CA ILE A 92 -3.71 14.67 -12.97
C ILE A 92 -5.16 15.19 -12.78
N ARG A 93 -5.50 15.69 -11.58
CA ARG A 93 -6.78 16.35 -11.27
C ARG A 93 -6.64 17.87 -11.35
#